data_AF-A0AAJ2PDF3-F1
#
_entry.id   AF-A0AAJ2PDF3-F1
#
_cell.length_a   1.000
_cell.length_b   1.000
_cell.length_c   1.000
_cell.angle_alpha   90.00
_cell.angle_beta   90.00
_cell.angle_gamma   90.00
#
_symmetry.space_group_name_H-M   'P 1'
#
loop_
_entity.id
_entity.type
_entity.pdbx_description
1 polymer ?
#
loop_
_entity_poly.entity_id
_entity_poly.type
_entity_poly.pdbx_seq_one_letter_code
_entity_poly.pdbx_strand_id
1 'polypeptide(L)' 'MAKCAICKKDLHGVPKNVKKLPESKKKVARKFGGYLCGSCIRKIISEEMFAGVA' A
#
# COMPACT_ATOMS: atom_id res chain seq x y z
N MET A 1 9.86 5.23 -9.22
CA MET A 1 9.49 4.22 -8.21
C MET A 1 8.05 4.50 -7.79
N ALA A 2 7.28 3.47 -7.41
CA ALA A 2 5.95 3.70 -6.85
C ALA A 2 6.10 4.38 -5.48
N LYS A 3 5.30 5.43 -5.23
CA LYS A 3 5.37 6.22 -4.00
C LYS A 3 4.08 6.09 -3.21
N CYS A 4 4.19 6.08 -1.88
CA CYS A 4 3.05 6.06 -0.98
C CYS A 4 2.22 7.34 -1.14
N ALA A 5 0.89 7.22 -1.24
CA ALA A 5 0.01 8.37 -1.37
C ALA A 5 0.05 9.34 -0.17
N ILE A 6 0.31 8.82 1.04
CA ILE A 6 0.31 9.60 2.28
C ILE A 6 1.69 10.16 2.59
N CYS A 7 2.66 9.27 2.81
CA CYS A 7 4.00 9.68 3.28
C CYS A 7 5.02 9.87 2.16
N LYS A 8 4.64 9.65 0.89
CA LYS A 8 5.49 9.80 -0.31
C LYS A 8 6.77 8.96 -0.34
N LYS A 9 6.97 8.06 0.64
CA LYS A 9 8.06 7.08 0.68
C LYS A 9 7.95 6.09 -0.48
N ASP A 10 9.09 5.59 -0.91
CA ASP A 10 9.14 4.55 -1.95
C ASP A 10 8.52 3.24 -1.45
N LEU A 11 7.70 2.61 -2.30
CA LEU A 11 7.14 1.30 -2.04
C LEU A 11 8.11 0.21 -2.52
N HIS A 12 8.62 -0.54 -1.56
CA HIS A 12 9.35 -1.78 -1.82
C HIS A 12 8.38 -2.89 -2.26
N GLY A 13 8.80 -3.68 -3.25
CA GLY A 13 8.01 -4.79 -3.78
C GLY A 13 7.06 -4.44 -4.93
N VAL A 14 7.03 -3.17 -5.39
CA VAL A 14 6.29 -2.78 -6.60
C VAL A 14 7.26 -2.75 -7.78
N PRO A 15 7.07 -3.57 -8.83
CA PRO A 15 7.96 -3.57 -9.99
C PRO A 15 7.83 -2.27 -10.78
N LYS A 16 8.94 -1.76 -11.31
CA LYS A 16 8.98 -0.52 -12.10
C LYS A 16 8.32 -0.69 -13.49
N ASN A 17 8.45 -1.88 -14.09
CA ASN A 17 7.95 -2.17 -15.44
C ASN A 17 6.67 -3.02 -15.41
N VAL A 18 5.54 -2.39 -15.05
CA VAL A 18 4.24 -3.07 -14.89
C VAL A 18 3.53 -3.44 -16.20
N LYS A 19 3.92 -2.88 -17.36
CA LYS A 19 3.18 -3.04 -18.62
C LYS A 19 3.09 -4.51 -19.12
N LYS A 20 4.14 -5.31 -18.90
CA LYS A 20 4.23 -6.71 -19.38
C LYS A 20 3.97 -7.76 -18.29
N LEU A 21 3.63 -7.33 -17.07
CA LEU A 21 3.42 -8.24 -15.94
C LEU A 21 1.92 -8.59 -15.81
N PRO A 22 1.57 -9.80 -15.35
CA PRO A 22 0.21 -10.12 -14.94
C PRO A 22 -0.19 -9.29 -13.70
N GLU A 23 -1.48 -9.01 -13.52
CA GLU A 23 -1.98 -8.10 -12.47
C GLU A 23 -1.53 -8.49 -11.05
N SER A 24 -1.45 -9.79 -10.77
CA SER A 24 -0.97 -10.33 -9.50
C SER A 24 0.47 -9.92 -9.17
N LYS A 25 1.32 -9.77 -10.19
CA LYS A 25 2.72 -9.34 -10.03
C LYS A 25 2.88 -7.82 -10.07
N LYS A 26 1.87 -7.06 -10.49
CA LYS A 26 1.93 -5.57 -10.52
C LYS A 26 1.78 -4.94 -9.14
N LYS A 27 1.09 -5.63 -8.22
CA LYS A 27 0.76 -5.13 -6.88
C LYS A 27 1.17 -6.14 -5.81
N VAL A 28 1.44 -5.64 -4.61
CA VAL A 28 1.63 -6.51 -3.43
C VAL A 28 0.28 -7.09 -3.03
N ALA A 29 0.23 -8.35 -2.63
CA ALA A 29 -1.02 -9.09 -2.33
C ALA A 29 -1.82 -8.58 -1.11
N ARG A 30 -1.40 -7.50 -0.44
CA ARG A 30 -2.10 -6.88 0.69
C ARG A 30 -3.09 -5.81 0.23
N LYS A 31 -4.09 -5.48 1.06
CA LYS A 31 -4.96 -4.32 0.83
C LYS A 31 -4.13 -3.06 0.59
N PHE A 32 -4.55 -2.26 -0.40
CA PHE A 32 -3.85 -1.07 -0.88
C PHE A 32 -2.35 -1.28 -1.22
N GLY A 33 -1.97 -2.51 -1.57
CA GLY A 33 -0.62 -2.85 -2.02
C GLY A 33 -0.29 -2.13 -3.33
N GLY A 34 0.81 -1.36 -3.33
CA GLY A 34 1.18 -0.52 -4.48
C GLY A 34 0.69 0.94 -4.39
N TYR A 35 -0.19 1.26 -3.43
CA TYR A 35 -0.71 2.60 -3.23
C TYR A 35 -0.31 3.18 -1.86
N LEU A 36 -0.42 2.38 -0.79
CA LEU A 36 -0.01 2.76 0.56
C LEU A 36 1.13 1.88 1.06
N CYS A 37 2.07 2.46 1.80
CA CYS A 37 3.10 1.70 2.50
C CYS A 37 2.50 0.96 3.72
N GLY A 38 3.21 -0.07 4.20
CA GLY A 38 2.73 -0.90 5.30
C GLY A 38 2.53 -0.12 6.61
N SER A 39 3.35 0.89 6.88
CA SER A 39 3.24 1.70 8.10
C SER A 39 2.00 2.59 8.09
N CYS A 40 1.67 3.21 6.96
CA CYS A 40 0.49 4.08 6.85
C CYS A 40 -0.81 3.28 6.98
N ILE A 41 -0.86 2.09 6.37
CA ILE A 41 -2.03 1.20 6.52
C ILE A 41 -2.26 0.80 7.97
N ARG A 42 -1.21 0.42 8.70
CA ARG A 42 -1.36 0.03 10.11
C ARG A 42 -1.96 1.16 10.94
N LYS A 43 -1.51 2.40 10.71
CA LYS A 43 -2.07 3.57 11.40
C LYS A 43 -3.56 3.74 11.11
N ILE A 44 -3.96 3.71 9.84
CA ILE A 44 -5.36 3.85 9.45
C ILE A 44 -6.21 2.73 10.05
N ILE A 45 -5.76 1.47 9.95
CA ILE A 45 -6.49 0.34 10.53
C ILE A 45 -6.62 0.51 12.04
N SER A 46 -5.55 0.90 12.74
CA SER A 46 -5.64 1.14 14.19
C SER A 46 -6.60 2.28 14.51
N GLU A 47 -6.52 3.41 13.80
CA GLU A 47 -7.42 4.56 13.99
C GLU A 47 -8.88 4.19 13.75
N GLU A 48 -9.18 3.50 12.64
CA GLU A 48 -10.53 3.01 12.34
C GLU A 48 -11.03 2.00 13.39
N MET A 49 -10.17 1.10 13.85
CA MET A 49 -10.52 0.12 14.88
C MET A 49 -10.89 0.78 16.20
N PHE A 50 -10.20 1.85 16.61
CA PHE A 50 -10.52 2.57 17.85
C PHE A 50 -11.69 3.55 17.67
N ALA A 51 -11.91 4.08 16.47
CA ALA A 51 -13.05 4.97 16.18
C ALA A 51 -14.41 4.24 16.24
N GLY A 52 -14.45 2.94 15.94
CA GLY A 52 -15.66 2.12 16.01
C GLY A 52 -16.04 1.60 17.40
N VAL A 53 -15.29 1.97 18.45
CA VAL A 53 -15.53 1.55 19.85
C VAL A 53 -16.16 2.71 20.67
N ALA A 54 -16.51 3.82 20.02
CA ALA A 54 -17.20 4.96 20.63
C ALA A 54 -18.72 4.84 20.52
#